data_AF-A0A5J9VXC1-F1
#
_entry.id   AF-A0A5J9VXC1-F1
#
_cell.length_a   1.000
_cell.length_b   1.000
_cell.length_c   1.000
_cell.angle_alpha   90.00
_cell.angle_beta   90.00
_cell.angle_gamma   90.00
#
_symmetry.space_group_name_H-M   'P 1'
#
loop_
_entity.id
_entity.type
_entity.pdbx_description
1 polymer ?
#
loop_
_entity_poly.entity_id
_entity_poly.type
_entity_poly.pdbx_seq_one_letter_code
_entity_poly.pdbx_strand_id
1 'polypeptide(L)'
;MSPLPGFLTVRVLRGINLVSRDATGSDPYVVLHLDGQKVKTNVIKKTVNPVWDEDLTLAVRSAATPIKLEVFDKDTFSKDDKMGDAEFDIEALMQMIQMDLEDIHSGTVVRTVRPSKHCCLADESPIIWENGHLVQDVMLKLRNVETGVLHLQLKWVNIPGTVISVAEQVNFSPSIFTTVLDLSDDSFLVCFIPKSWAVESELDEHHYYTDTEYVCEVENVPTAGIPRR
;
A
#
# COMPACT_ATOMS: atom_id res chain seq x y z
N MET A 1 -14.49 17.36 -8.35
CA MET A 1 -14.45 15.95 -8.76
C MET A 1 -13.65 15.21 -7.71
N SER A 2 -14.22 14.19 -7.07
CA SER A 2 -13.42 13.29 -6.22
C SER A 2 -12.42 12.57 -7.13
N PRO A 3 -11.14 12.44 -6.73
CA PRO A 3 -10.21 11.63 -7.50
C PRO A 3 -10.77 10.21 -7.62
N LEU A 4 -10.57 9.60 -8.79
CA LEU A 4 -10.93 8.20 -9.00
C LEU A 4 -10.21 7.31 -7.98
N PRO A 5 -10.82 6.18 -7.58
CA PRO A 5 -10.12 5.17 -6.80
C PRO A 5 -8.86 4.72 -7.55
N GLY A 6 -7.78 4.53 -6.82
CA GLY A 6 -6.51 4.09 -7.39
C GLY A 6 -5.67 3.34 -6.38
N PHE A 7 -4.44 2.98 -6.78
CA PHE A 7 -3.54 2.22 -5.93
C PHE A 7 -2.39 3.10 -5.46
N LEU A 8 -2.12 3.04 -4.17
CA LEU A 8 -0.95 3.62 -3.55
C LEU A 8 0.03 2.51 -3.23
N THR A 9 1.21 2.55 -3.83
CA THR A 9 2.35 1.73 -3.42
C THR A 9 3.11 2.47 -2.33
N VAL A 10 3.21 1.85 -1.17
CA VAL A 10 3.99 2.30 -0.01
C VAL A 10 5.22 1.41 0.09
N ARG A 11 6.37 1.90 -0.37
CA ARG A 11 7.66 1.24 -0.16
C ARG A 11 8.13 1.49 1.25
N VAL A 12 8.15 0.45 2.07
CA VAL A 12 8.71 0.49 3.42
C VAL A 12 10.21 0.24 3.32
N LEU A 13 11.02 1.30 3.31
CA LEU A 13 12.46 1.18 3.08
C LEU A 13 13.17 0.63 4.32
N ARG A 14 13.09 1.35 5.45
CA ARG A 14 13.83 0.99 6.68
C ARG A 14 13.26 1.61 7.95
N GLY A 15 13.58 0.99 9.07
CA GLY A 15 13.44 1.56 10.41
C GLY A 15 14.78 2.11 10.91
N ILE A 16 14.73 3.22 11.63
CA ILE A 16 15.91 3.91 12.17
C ILE A 16 15.72 4.04 13.67
N ASN A 17 16.62 3.42 14.44
CA ASN A 17 16.67 3.46 15.89
C ASN A 17 15.31 3.11 16.54
N LEU A 18 14.70 2.01 16.11
CA LEU A 18 13.48 1.49 16.72
C LEU A 18 13.73 1.12 18.19
N VAL A 19 12.67 1.10 19.00
CA VAL A 19 12.76 0.63 20.38
C VAL A 19 13.22 -0.83 20.41
N SER A 20 14.05 -1.23 21.38
CA SER A 20 14.34 -2.64 21.65
C SER A 20 13.31 -3.16 22.65
N ARG A 21 12.56 -4.20 22.31
CA ARG A 21 11.69 -4.90 23.27
C ARG A 21 12.37 -6.12 23.89
N ASP A 22 13.36 -6.67 23.20
CA ASP A 22 14.15 -7.82 23.65
C ASP A 22 15.59 -7.48 24.03
N ALA A 23 16.18 -8.29 24.92
CA ALA A 23 17.54 -8.12 25.43
C ALA A 23 18.64 -8.23 24.35
N THR A 24 18.34 -8.90 23.23
CA THR A 24 19.28 -9.11 22.11
C THR A 24 18.89 -8.36 20.83
N GLY A 25 17.96 -7.41 20.93
CA GLY A 25 17.34 -6.72 19.79
C GLY A 25 16.00 -7.34 19.39
N SER A 26 15.21 -6.60 18.63
CA SER A 26 13.86 -6.98 18.19
C SER A 26 13.83 -7.61 16.81
N ASP A 27 12.73 -8.28 16.49
CA ASP A 27 12.37 -8.84 15.18
C ASP A 27 11.25 -8.00 14.52
N PRO A 28 11.53 -6.75 14.08
CA PRO A 28 10.50 -5.80 13.67
C PRO A 28 9.83 -6.13 12.32
N TYR A 29 8.53 -5.86 12.25
CA TYR A 29 7.75 -5.77 11.01
C TYR A 29 6.73 -4.62 11.07
N VAL A 30 6.32 -4.14 9.91
CA VAL A 30 5.38 -3.01 9.77
C VAL A 30 4.03 -3.51 9.27
N VAL A 31 2.95 -2.91 9.78
CA VAL A 31 1.58 -3.15 9.33
C VAL A 31 0.95 -1.83 8.90
N LEU A 32 0.37 -1.80 7.70
CA LEU A 32 -0.41 -0.67 7.19
C LEU A 32 -1.90 -0.99 7.24
N HIS A 33 -2.69 0.03 7.56
CA HIS A 33 -4.14 -0.03 7.62
C HIS A 33 -4.80 1.15 6.91
N LEU A 34 -5.80 0.87 6.07
CA LEU A 34 -6.62 1.86 5.39
C LEU A 34 -8.01 1.28 5.13
N ASP A 35 -9.11 1.88 5.57
CA ASP A 35 -10.48 1.44 5.23
C ASP A 35 -10.82 -0.06 5.49
N GLY A 36 -10.13 -0.73 6.43
CA GLY A 36 -10.29 -2.17 6.71
C GLY A 36 -9.22 -3.07 6.05
N GLN A 37 -8.41 -2.49 5.16
CA GLN A 37 -7.24 -3.09 4.53
C GLN A 37 -6.17 -3.37 5.56
N LYS A 38 -5.45 -4.48 5.42
CA LYS A 38 -4.30 -4.80 6.26
C LYS A 38 -3.21 -5.50 5.44
N VAL A 39 -2.10 -4.80 5.23
CA VAL A 39 -0.90 -5.33 4.56
C VAL A 39 0.29 -5.19 5.51
N LYS A 40 1.28 -6.08 5.39
CA LYS A 40 2.42 -6.11 6.30
C LYS A 40 3.71 -6.47 5.57
N THR A 41 4.84 -6.01 6.10
CA THR A 41 6.16 -6.41 5.63
C THR A 41 6.54 -7.80 6.15
N ASN A 42 7.63 -8.33 5.62
CA ASN A 42 8.41 -9.37 6.24
C ASN A 42 9.02 -8.93 7.58
N VAL A 43 9.39 -9.93 8.37
CA VAL A 43 10.07 -9.77 9.67
C VAL A 43 11.57 -9.76 9.46
N ILE A 44 12.26 -8.73 9.97
CA ILE A 44 13.74 -8.69 9.96
C ILE A 44 14.23 -9.01 11.36
N LYS A 45 15.09 -10.01 11.51
CA LYS A 45 15.46 -10.52 12.83
C LYS A 45 16.57 -9.71 13.50
N LYS A 46 16.48 -9.61 14.83
CA LYS A 46 17.54 -9.16 15.77
C LYS A 46 18.15 -7.81 15.38
N THR A 47 17.32 -6.83 15.08
CA THR A 47 17.76 -5.49 14.72
C THR A 47 16.75 -4.41 15.11
N VAL A 48 17.26 -3.26 15.54
CA VAL A 48 16.48 -2.02 15.70
C VAL A 48 16.66 -1.05 14.52
N ASN A 49 17.41 -1.47 13.50
CA ASN A 49 17.59 -0.74 12.24
C ASN A 49 17.29 -1.67 11.05
N PRO A 50 16.07 -2.20 10.93
CA PRO A 50 15.69 -3.09 9.84
C PRO A 50 15.71 -2.36 8.51
N VAL A 51 16.16 -3.05 7.46
CA VAL A 51 15.95 -2.65 6.05
C VAL A 51 14.98 -3.65 5.48
N TRP A 52 13.75 -3.22 5.20
CA TRP A 52 12.73 -4.06 4.60
C TRP A 52 12.77 -3.98 3.08
N ASP A 53 12.88 -2.75 2.54
CA ASP A 53 12.83 -2.45 1.11
C ASP A 53 11.70 -3.21 0.39
N GLU A 54 10.50 -3.11 0.96
CA GLU A 54 9.33 -3.90 0.56
C GLU A 54 8.17 -3.01 0.13
N ASP A 55 7.55 -3.33 -1.01
CA ASP A 55 6.41 -2.62 -1.56
C ASP A 55 5.10 -3.18 -1.02
N LEU A 56 4.32 -2.34 -0.34
CA LEU A 56 2.97 -2.66 0.13
C LEU A 56 1.96 -1.83 -0.65
N THR A 57 0.98 -2.46 -1.29
CA THR A 57 -0.02 -1.77 -2.11
C THR A 57 -1.36 -1.66 -1.38
N LEU A 58 -1.93 -0.45 -1.36
CA LEU A 58 -3.24 -0.13 -0.79
C LEU A 58 -4.17 0.41 -1.88
N ALA A 59 -5.39 -0.11 -1.96
CA ALA A 59 -6.49 0.49 -2.71
C ALA A 59 -7.01 1.72 -1.94
N VAL A 60 -6.94 2.89 -2.58
CA VAL A 60 -7.36 4.17 -2.03
C VAL A 60 -8.68 4.58 -2.67
N ARG A 61 -9.75 4.64 -1.88
CA ARG A 61 -11.07 5.13 -2.32
C ARG A 61 -11.27 6.61 -2.04
N SER A 62 -10.62 7.12 -0.99
CA SER A 62 -10.71 8.51 -0.57
C SER A 62 -9.38 8.95 0.03
N ALA A 63 -8.96 10.17 -0.30
CA ALA A 63 -7.79 10.81 0.28
C ALA A 63 -8.02 11.31 1.73
N ALA A 64 -9.28 11.31 2.18
CA ALA A 64 -9.67 11.88 3.48
C ALA A 64 -9.36 10.95 4.66
N THR A 65 -9.21 9.64 4.41
CA THR A 65 -8.85 8.68 5.47
C THR A 65 -7.32 8.61 5.59
N PRO A 66 -6.74 8.91 6.76
CA PRO A 66 -5.31 8.73 7.00
C PRO A 66 -4.93 7.24 6.94
N ILE A 67 -3.75 6.95 6.41
CA ILE A 67 -3.17 5.61 6.46
C ILE A 67 -2.53 5.45 7.83
N LYS A 68 -2.96 4.44 8.57
CA LYS A 68 -2.38 4.10 9.87
C LYS A 68 -1.27 3.09 9.68
N LEU A 69 -0.21 3.26 10.45
CA LEU A 69 0.95 2.40 10.45
C LEU A 69 1.25 1.97 11.87
N GLU A 70 1.51 0.68 12.06
CA GLU A 70 1.99 0.13 13.33
C GLU A 70 3.27 -0.70 13.12
N VAL A 71 4.17 -0.66 14.10
CA VAL A 71 5.39 -1.48 14.11
C VAL A 71 5.27 -2.47 15.27
N PHE A 72 5.65 -3.72 15.02
CA PHE A 72 5.59 -4.81 16.00
C PHE A 72 6.89 -5.60 16.05
N ASP A 73 7.20 -6.12 17.22
CA ASP A 73 8.26 -7.10 17.46
C ASP A 73 7.67 -8.50 17.35
N LYS A 74 8.23 -9.35 16.49
CA LYS A 74 7.72 -10.71 16.27
C LYS A 74 8.23 -11.65 17.35
N ASP A 75 7.30 -12.15 18.17
CA ASP A 75 7.58 -13.18 19.15
C ASP A 75 7.15 -14.57 18.66
N THR A 76 7.93 -15.58 19.02
CA THR A 76 7.63 -16.99 18.67
C THR A 76 6.66 -17.63 19.67
N PHE A 77 6.70 -17.22 20.94
CA PHE A 77 5.97 -17.88 22.03
C PHE A 77 5.02 -16.96 22.80
N SER A 78 4.96 -15.68 22.44
CA SER A 78 4.11 -14.65 23.04
C SER A 78 3.35 -13.88 21.95
N LYS A 79 2.47 -12.97 22.41
CA LYS A 79 1.86 -11.99 21.54
C LYS A 79 2.93 -10.97 21.14
N ASP A 80 2.97 -10.63 19.86
CA ASP A 80 3.87 -9.62 19.29
C ASP A 80 3.74 -8.27 20.02
N ASP A 81 4.87 -7.71 20.43
CA ASP A 81 4.95 -6.47 21.20
C ASP A 81 4.88 -5.24 20.31
N LYS A 82 4.16 -4.20 20.74
CA LYS A 82 4.04 -2.97 19.95
C LYS A 82 5.30 -2.10 20.09
N MET A 83 5.84 -1.69 18.95
CA MET A 83 7.05 -0.87 18.82
C MET A 83 6.78 0.57 18.36
N GLY A 84 5.51 0.99 18.37
CA GLY A 84 5.06 2.34 18.05
C GLY A 84 4.04 2.36 16.92
N ASP A 85 3.47 3.54 16.69
CA ASP A 85 2.55 3.80 15.57
C ASP A 85 2.74 5.19 14.97
N ALA A 86 2.29 5.35 13.73
CA ALA A 86 2.22 6.61 13.04
C ALA A 86 0.99 6.64 12.14
N GLU A 87 0.64 7.83 11.66
CA GLU A 87 -0.30 7.97 10.56
C GLU A 87 0.17 9.08 9.62
N PHE A 88 -0.23 8.98 8.36
CA PHE A 88 0.05 9.98 7.35
C PHE A 88 -1.14 10.12 6.39
N ASP A 89 -1.38 11.35 5.95
CA ASP A 89 -2.32 11.63 4.88
C ASP A 89 -1.64 11.57 3.52
N ILE A 90 -2.45 11.37 2.49
CA ILE A 90 -2.03 11.38 1.09
C ILE A 90 -2.76 12.49 0.31
N GLU A 91 -3.45 13.39 1.01
CA GLU A 91 -4.21 14.47 0.39
C GLU A 91 -3.31 15.32 -0.51
N ALA A 92 -2.09 15.58 -0.03
CA ALA A 92 -1.12 16.37 -0.78
C ALA A 92 -0.67 15.70 -2.08
N LEU A 93 -0.46 14.38 -2.04
CA LEU A 93 -0.13 13.58 -3.21
C LEU A 93 -1.31 13.54 -4.19
N MET A 94 -2.52 13.33 -3.67
CA MET A 94 -3.77 13.28 -4.45
C MET A 94 -4.08 14.57 -5.18
N GLN A 95 -3.78 15.73 -4.59
CA GLN A 95 -3.91 17.02 -5.26
C GLN A 95 -2.97 17.13 -6.48
N MET A 96 -1.75 16.58 -6.40
CA MET A 96 -0.79 16.62 -7.50
C MET A 96 -1.18 15.64 -8.62
N ILE A 97 -1.80 14.50 -8.31
CA ILE A 97 -2.27 13.53 -9.31
C ILE A 97 -3.35 14.11 -10.23
N GLN A 98 -4.14 15.05 -9.72
CA GLN A 98 -5.18 15.73 -10.50
C GLN A 98 -4.64 16.85 -11.39
N MET A 99 -3.36 17.21 -11.25
CA MET A 99 -2.74 18.23 -12.07
C MET A 99 -2.22 17.62 -13.37
N ASP A 100 -2.30 18.39 -14.45
CA ASP A 100 -1.64 18.05 -15.70
C ASP A 100 -0.15 18.35 -15.57
N LEU A 101 0.67 17.30 -15.42
CA LEU A 101 2.11 17.38 -15.19
C LEU A 101 2.91 16.82 -16.38
N GLU A 102 2.27 16.56 -17.53
CA GLU A 102 2.92 15.92 -18.69
C GLU A 102 4.10 16.75 -19.24
N ASP A 103 4.03 18.08 -19.16
CA ASP A 103 5.08 19.01 -19.59
C ASP A 103 6.15 19.31 -18.52
N ILE A 104 6.08 18.66 -17.35
CA ILE A 104 7.04 18.89 -16.26
C ILE A 104 8.27 18.00 -16.42
N HIS A 105 9.45 18.64 -16.29
CA HIS A 105 10.73 17.96 -16.30
C HIS A 105 10.86 17.00 -15.10
N SER A 106 11.32 15.78 -15.36
CA SER A 106 11.67 14.80 -14.32
C SER A 106 12.67 15.40 -13.31
N GLY A 107 12.47 15.10 -12.02
CA GLY A 107 13.25 15.66 -10.90
C GLY A 107 12.68 16.96 -10.33
N THR A 108 11.55 17.46 -10.85
CA THR A 108 10.92 18.69 -10.33
C THR A 108 10.19 18.39 -9.02
N VAL A 109 10.51 19.14 -7.96
CA VAL A 109 9.70 19.16 -6.73
C VAL A 109 8.41 19.93 -7.02
N VAL A 110 7.29 19.22 -7.08
CA VAL A 110 5.97 19.82 -7.37
C VAL A 110 5.30 20.35 -6.12
N ARG A 111 5.60 19.76 -4.95
CA ARG A 111 5.10 20.20 -3.65
C ARG A 111 6.01 19.74 -2.52
N THR A 112 5.95 20.42 -1.38
CA THR A 112 6.61 19.97 -0.14
C THR A 112 5.60 19.97 1.00
N VAL A 113 5.44 18.82 1.66
CA VAL A 113 4.65 18.70 2.89
C VAL A 113 5.59 18.93 4.07
N ARG A 114 5.25 19.89 4.93
CA ARG A 114 6.08 20.25 6.08
C ARG A 114 5.59 19.61 7.37
N PRO A 115 6.49 19.26 8.31
CA PRO A 115 6.11 18.85 9.65
C PRO A 115 5.22 19.89 10.34
N SER A 116 4.23 19.39 11.06
CA SER A 116 3.33 20.17 11.90
C SER A 116 3.07 19.42 13.21
N LYS A 117 2.52 20.10 14.21
CA LYS A 117 2.20 19.49 15.52
C LYS A 117 1.18 18.34 15.44
N HIS A 118 0.46 18.21 14.34
CA HIS A 118 -0.63 17.25 14.16
C HIS A 118 -0.27 16.10 13.22
N CYS A 119 0.96 16.03 12.68
CA CYS A 119 1.40 14.96 11.79
C CYS A 119 2.60 14.20 12.37
N CYS A 120 2.86 13.00 11.83
CA CYS A 120 4.01 12.19 12.22
C CYS A 120 5.29 12.49 11.44
N LEU A 121 5.31 13.49 10.54
CA LEU A 121 6.50 13.80 9.75
C LEU A 121 7.67 14.23 10.64
N ALA A 122 8.80 13.56 10.47
CA ALA A 122 10.05 13.88 11.16
C ALA A 122 10.84 14.99 10.45
N ASP A 123 10.63 15.17 9.14
CA ASP A 123 11.29 16.17 8.29
C ASP A 123 10.37 16.61 7.14
N GLU A 124 10.79 17.59 6.35
CA GLU A 124 10.12 17.97 5.10
C GLU A 124 10.00 16.77 4.15
N SER A 125 8.82 16.61 3.56
CA SER A 125 8.48 15.51 2.66
C SER A 125 8.17 16.08 1.27
N PRO A 126 9.17 16.15 0.37
CA PRO A 126 8.97 16.62 -0.99
C PRO A 126 8.19 15.57 -1.81
N ILE A 127 7.30 16.06 -2.65
CA ILE A 127 6.63 15.32 -3.71
C ILE A 127 7.32 15.72 -5.02
N ILE A 128 7.90 14.74 -5.69
CA ILE A 128 8.75 14.90 -6.86
C ILE A 128 8.06 14.24 -8.04
N TRP A 129 8.04 14.94 -9.17
CA TRP A 129 7.71 14.34 -10.46
C TRP A 129 8.94 13.65 -11.02
N GLU A 130 8.94 12.32 -11.05
CA GLU A 130 10.07 11.52 -11.49
C GLU A 130 9.62 10.49 -12.53
N ASN A 131 10.14 10.65 -13.76
CA ASN A 131 9.97 9.73 -14.87
C ASN A 131 8.50 9.34 -15.15
N GLY A 132 7.60 10.32 -15.13
CA GLY A 132 6.17 10.13 -15.40
C GLY A 132 5.34 9.68 -14.19
N HIS A 133 5.92 9.65 -13.00
CA HIS A 133 5.23 9.28 -11.77
C HIS A 133 5.50 10.28 -10.64
N LEU A 134 4.53 10.42 -9.73
CA LEU A 134 4.71 11.16 -8.48
C LEU A 134 5.34 10.24 -7.44
N VAL A 135 6.44 10.69 -6.86
CA VAL A 135 7.17 10.02 -5.78
C VAL A 135 7.24 10.96 -4.58
N GLN A 136 6.90 10.46 -3.40
CA GLN A 136 7.00 11.23 -2.15
C GLN A 136 7.82 10.45 -1.13
N ASP A 137 8.95 11.01 -0.70
CA ASP A 137 9.73 10.46 0.40
C ASP A 137 9.14 10.94 1.74
N VAL A 138 8.97 10.01 2.67
CA VAL A 138 8.28 10.26 3.94
C VAL A 138 9.09 9.68 5.09
N MET A 139 9.48 10.55 6.03
CA MET A 139 10.07 10.14 7.30
C MET A 139 9.03 10.27 8.41
N LEU A 140 8.62 9.16 9.02
CA LEU A 140 7.61 9.15 10.08
C LEU A 140 8.25 8.89 11.44
N LYS A 141 8.14 9.84 12.36
CA LYS A 141 8.46 9.62 13.77
C LYS A 141 7.35 8.80 14.43
N LEU A 142 7.73 7.68 15.03
CA LEU A 142 6.80 6.82 15.74
C LEU A 142 6.32 7.50 17.05
N ARG A 143 5.03 7.31 17.35
CA ARG A 143 4.34 7.72 18.56
C ARG A 143 4.16 6.52 19.48
N ASN A 144 3.80 6.80 20.74
CA ASN A 144 3.55 5.79 21.77
C ASN A 144 4.78 4.88 22.02
N VAL A 145 5.97 5.42 21.78
CA VAL A 145 7.26 4.76 21.93
C VAL A 145 8.35 5.80 22.18
N GLU A 146 9.46 5.38 22.79
CA GLU A 146 10.59 6.23 23.17
C GLU A 146 11.41 6.68 21.95
N THR A 147 11.63 5.78 21.00
CA THR A 147 12.45 6.00 19.80
C THR A 147 11.87 5.29 18.59
N GLY A 148 12.27 5.75 17.40
CA GLY A 148 11.96 5.08 16.15
C GLY A 148 11.48 6.07 15.08
N VAL A 149 12.09 5.96 13.90
CA VAL A 149 11.65 6.64 12.69
C VAL A 149 11.54 5.61 11.59
N LEU A 150 10.50 5.71 10.77
CA LEU A 150 10.38 4.94 9.54
C LEU A 150 10.67 5.81 8.33
N HIS A 151 11.39 5.24 7.38
CA HIS A 151 11.59 5.82 6.06
C HIS A 151 10.72 5.07 5.06
N LEU A 152 9.81 5.79 4.43
CA LEU A 152 8.88 5.29 3.42
C LEU A 152 9.05 6.07 2.13
N GLN A 153 8.68 5.46 1.02
CA GLN A 153 8.49 6.15 -0.26
C GLN A 153 7.10 5.81 -0.81
N LEU A 154 6.34 6.83 -1.18
CA LEU A 154 5.00 6.69 -1.72
C LEU A 154 5.05 6.87 -3.23
N LYS A 155 4.37 5.98 -3.96
CA LYS A 155 4.17 6.09 -5.40
C LYS A 155 2.71 5.84 -5.72
N TRP A 156 2.11 6.72 -6.52
CA TRP A 156 0.77 6.51 -7.02
C TRP A 156 0.78 5.74 -8.34
N VAL A 157 -0.11 4.75 -8.45
CA VAL A 157 -0.32 3.95 -9.65
C VAL A 157 -1.69 4.31 -10.21
N ASN A 158 -1.68 5.02 -11.34
CA ASN A 158 -2.87 5.27 -12.12
C ASN A 158 -3.23 3.99 -12.90
N ILE A 159 -4.51 3.64 -12.91
CA ILE A 159 -5.06 2.64 -13.82
C ILE A 159 -5.49 3.40 -15.08
N PRO A 160 -4.81 3.25 -16.23
CA PRO A 160 -5.24 3.89 -17.47
C PRO A 160 -6.62 3.34 -17.87
N GLY A 161 -7.55 4.22 -18.26
CA GLY A 161 -8.82 3.83 -18.89
C GLY A 161 -9.83 3.15 -17.98
N THR A 162 -10.51 3.90 -17.10
CA THR A 162 -11.62 3.37 -16.30
C THR A 162 -12.87 3.15 -17.16
N VAL A 163 -12.93 2.02 -17.87
CA VAL A 163 -14.15 1.23 -17.98
C VAL A 163 -13.84 -0.10 -17.31
N ILE A 164 -14.17 -0.22 -16.03
CA ILE A 164 -14.04 -1.51 -15.32
C ILE A 164 -15.18 -2.40 -15.84
N SER A 165 -14.90 -3.20 -16.85
CA SER A 165 -15.70 -4.39 -17.18
C SER A 165 -15.04 -5.59 -16.52
N VAL A 166 -15.72 -6.19 -15.55
CA VAL A 166 -15.30 -7.46 -14.96
C VAL A 166 -15.39 -8.52 -16.08
N ALA A 167 -14.24 -8.92 -16.63
CA ALA A 167 -14.21 -9.70 -17.88
C ALA A 167 -14.49 -11.18 -17.65
N GLU A 168 -13.92 -11.82 -16.62
CA GLU A 168 -14.24 -13.21 -16.31
C GLU A 168 -13.75 -13.66 -14.93
N GLN A 169 -14.54 -14.50 -14.26
CA GLN A 169 -14.18 -15.17 -13.01
C GLN A 169 -13.68 -16.58 -13.34
N VAL A 170 -12.44 -16.92 -12.96
CA VAL A 170 -11.85 -18.24 -13.26
C VAL A 170 -11.44 -18.96 -11.97
N ASN A 171 -12.04 -20.14 -11.73
CA ASN A 171 -11.72 -21.02 -10.61
C ASN A 171 -10.50 -21.89 -10.93
N PHE A 172 -9.32 -21.55 -10.39
CA PHE A 172 -8.10 -22.37 -10.58
C PHE A 172 -7.93 -23.49 -9.54
N SER A 173 -8.50 -23.35 -8.33
CA SER A 173 -8.34 -24.34 -7.25
C SER A 173 -9.47 -24.23 -6.21
N PRO A 174 -9.79 -25.30 -5.44
CA PRO A 174 -10.72 -25.22 -4.33
C PRO A 174 -10.33 -24.17 -3.26
N SER A 175 -9.09 -23.69 -3.22
CA SER A 175 -8.59 -22.77 -2.18
C SER A 175 -8.36 -21.32 -2.64
N ILE A 176 -8.31 -21.06 -3.94
CA ILE A 176 -7.93 -19.76 -4.52
C ILE A 176 -8.88 -19.43 -5.67
N PHE A 177 -9.35 -18.20 -5.72
CA PHE A 177 -10.12 -17.62 -6.83
C PHE A 177 -9.27 -16.59 -7.57
N THR A 178 -9.39 -16.52 -8.89
CA THR A 178 -8.69 -15.53 -9.72
C THR A 178 -9.71 -14.59 -10.36
N THR A 179 -9.56 -13.29 -10.12
CA THR A 179 -10.31 -12.25 -10.83
C THR A 179 -9.35 -11.56 -11.79
N VAL A 180 -9.74 -11.51 -13.07
CA VAL A 180 -9.01 -10.75 -14.09
C VAL A 180 -9.72 -9.42 -14.26
N LEU A 181 -9.05 -8.32 -13.93
CA LEU A 181 -9.50 -6.98 -14.26
C LEU A 181 -8.93 -6.63 -15.64
N ASP A 182 -9.82 -6.38 -16.60
CA ASP A 182 -9.47 -5.87 -17.92
C ASP A 182 -9.14 -4.37 -17.78
N LEU A 183 -7.87 -4.04 -17.98
CA LEU A 183 -7.38 -2.67 -18.03
C LEU A 183 -7.18 -2.39 -19.51
N SER A 184 -8.04 -1.56 -20.11
CA SER A 184 -8.07 -1.28 -21.56
C SER A 184 -6.70 -1.33 -22.27
N ASP A 185 -6.68 -1.86 -23.49
CA ASP A 185 -5.49 -2.10 -24.34
C ASP A 185 -4.54 -3.19 -23.81
N ASP A 186 -4.90 -4.46 -24.08
CA ASP A 186 -4.09 -5.69 -23.92
C ASP A 186 -3.44 -5.89 -22.53
N SER A 187 -3.92 -5.17 -21.52
CA SER A 187 -3.37 -5.18 -20.16
C SER A 187 -4.38 -5.80 -19.20
N PHE A 188 -3.95 -6.81 -18.46
CA PHE A 188 -4.81 -7.49 -17.49
C PHE A 188 -4.17 -7.43 -16.12
N LEU A 189 -4.93 -7.05 -15.10
CA LEU A 189 -4.54 -7.25 -13.72
C LEU A 189 -5.13 -8.57 -13.21
N VAL A 190 -4.27 -9.50 -12.82
CA VAL A 190 -4.68 -10.79 -12.27
C VAL A 190 -4.57 -10.71 -10.76
N CYS A 191 -5.71 -10.78 -10.06
CA CYS A 191 -5.75 -10.77 -8.60
C CYS A 191 -5.99 -12.20 -8.08
N PHE A 192 -5.16 -12.66 -7.14
CA PHE A 192 -5.30 -13.96 -6.47
C PHE A 192 -5.96 -13.79 -5.09
N ILE A 193 -7.14 -14.38 -4.90
CA ILE A 193 -7.93 -14.22 -3.67
C ILE A 193 -8.14 -15.59 -2.99
N PRO A 194 -7.65 -15.82 -1.76
CA PRO A 194 -7.98 -17.00 -0.96
C PRO A 194 -9.48 -17.08 -0.63
N LYS A 195 -10.12 -18.25 -0.85
CA LYS A 195 -11.58 -18.39 -0.64
C LYS A 195 -12.04 -18.15 0.80
N SER A 196 -11.17 -18.32 1.79
CA SER A 196 -11.46 -18.01 3.20
C SER A 196 -11.78 -16.54 3.46
N TRP A 197 -11.55 -15.67 2.47
CA TRP A 197 -11.75 -14.22 2.55
C TRP A 197 -12.96 -13.75 1.74
N ALA A 198 -13.72 -14.66 1.12
CA ALA A 198 -14.97 -14.34 0.42
C ALA A 198 -16.17 -14.39 1.40
N VAL A 199 -17.05 -13.40 1.33
CA VAL A 199 -18.34 -13.38 2.06
C VAL A 199 -19.47 -13.56 1.05
N GLU A 200 -20.39 -14.47 1.33
CA GLU A 200 -21.56 -14.73 0.50
C GLU A 200 -22.70 -13.76 0.90
N SER A 201 -23.23 -12.99 -0.05
CA SER A 201 -24.41 -12.15 0.17
C SER A 201 -25.57 -12.62 -0.70
N GLU A 202 -26.72 -12.92 -0.09
CA GLU A 202 -27.96 -13.27 -0.77
C GLU A 202 -28.58 -12.05 -1.48
N LEU A 203 -28.20 -11.77 -2.72
CA LEU A 203 -29.05 -11.05 -3.67
C LEU A 203 -28.78 -11.57 -5.09
N ASP A 204 -29.75 -12.33 -5.58
CA ASP A 204 -29.95 -12.86 -6.94
C ASP A 204 -28.86 -13.76 -7.53
N GLU A 205 -29.27 -15.02 -7.77
CA GLU A 205 -28.49 -16.08 -8.39
C GLU A 205 -27.73 -15.57 -9.63
N HIS A 206 -26.40 -15.66 -9.59
CA HIS A 206 -25.40 -15.39 -10.64
C HIS A 206 -24.55 -14.10 -10.52
N HIS A 207 -24.59 -13.35 -9.42
CA HIS A 207 -23.60 -12.30 -9.15
C HIS A 207 -23.05 -12.38 -7.72
N TYR A 208 -21.73 -12.57 -7.58
CA TYR A 208 -21.03 -12.36 -6.31
C TYR A 208 -20.61 -10.88 -6.24
N TYR A 209 -21.08 -10.15 -5.23
CA TYR A 209 -20.57 -8.84 -4.87
C TYR A 209 -19.60 -8.99 -3.69
N THR A 210 -18.42 -8.39 -3.77
CA THR A 210 -17.46 -8.37 -2.66
C THR A 210 -17.74 -7.14 -1.79
N ASP A 211 -18.29 -7.34 -0.58
CA ASP A 211 -18.51 -6.23 0.37
C ASP A 211 -17.24 -5.84 1.16
N THR A 212 -16.10 -6.41 0.77
CA THR A 212 -14.75 -6.09 1.28
C THR A 212 -13.74 -6.26 0.15
N GLU A 213 -13.48 -5.18 -0.58
CA GLU A 213 -12.48 -5.11 -1.65
C GLU A 213 -11.08 -5.05 -1.05
N TYR A 214 -10.24 -6.11 -1.09
CA TYR A 214 -8.80 -5.96 -0.78
C TYR A 214 -7.78 -6.83 -1.52
N VAL A 215 -6.71 -6.10 -1.92
CA VAL A 215 -5.33 -6.39 -2.37
C VAL A 215 -5.15 -7.32 -3.58
N CYS A 216 -4.81 -6.72 -4.72
CA CYS A 216 -4.20 -7.41 -5.85
C CYS A 216 -2.67 -7.34 -5.73
N GLU A 217 -1.99 -8.48 -5.72
CA GLU A 217 -0.57 -8.53 -6.10
C GLU A 217 -0.49 -8.38 -7.62
N VAL A 218 0.16 -7.30 -8.08
CA VAL A 218 0.46 -7.10 -9.50
C VAL A 218 1.63 -8.00 -9.87
N GLU A 219 1.39 -9.25 -10.25
CA GLU A 219 2.43 -10.03 -10.92
C GLU A 219 2.43 -9.67 -12.42
N ASN A 220 3.59 -9.24 -12.93
CA ASN A 220 3.81 -9.13 -14.37
C ASN A 220 3.80 -10.54 -14.98
N VAL A 221 2.62 -11.04 -15.35
CA VAL A 221 2.51 -12.31 -16.07
C VAL A 221 2.92 -12.07 -17.53
N PRO A 222 3.93 -12.78 -18.07
CA PRO A 222 4.25 -12.72 -19.49
C PRO A 222 3.04 -13.15 -20.31
N THR A 223 2.72 -12.40 -21.37
CA THR A 223 1.58 -12.61 -22.30
C THR A 223 1.54 -13.97 -23.01
N ALA A 224 2.53 -14.84 -22.77
CA ALA A 224 2.63 -16.16 -23.35
C ALA A 224 1.92 -17.21 -22.47
N GLY A 225 0.59 -17.24 -22.48
CA GLY A 225 -0.12 -18.34 -21.81
C GLY A 225 -1.64 -18.29 -21.75
N ILE A 226 -2.29 -17.16 -22.03
CA ILE A 226 -3.75 -17.07 -21.94
C ILE A 226 -4.38 -17.66 -23.22
N PRO A 227 -5.17 -18.75 -23.15
CA PRO A 227 -5.89 -19.25 -24.30
C PRO A 227 -6.99 -18.26 -24.66
N ARG A 228 -6.92 -17.67 -25.84
CA ARG A 228 -8.01 -16.87 -26.39
C ARG A 228 -9.23 -17.77 -26.58
N ARG A 229 -10.35 -17.44 -25.95
CA ARG A 229 -11.67 -17.97 -26.31
C ARG A 229 -12.60 -16.82 -26.63
#